data_AF-A0A5B8LR07-F1
#
_entry.id   AF-A0A5B8LR07-F1
#
_cell.length_a   1.000
_cell.length_b   1.000
_cell.length_c   1.000
_cell.angle_alpha   90.00
_cell.angle_beta   90.00
_cell.angle_gamma   90.00
#
_symmetry.space_group_name_H-M   'P 1'
#
loop_
_entity.id
_entity.type
_entity.pdbx_description
1 polymer ?
#
loop_
_entity_poly.entity_id
_entity_poly.type
_entity_poly.pdbx_seq_one_letter_code
_entity_poly.pdbx_strand_id
1 'polypeptide(L)'
;MGWNVISPLFLGKIPAGIHALRQAEGPPKVYVFRNWQGAVSIAAAGEHVIQAFGSVAALSHYFGGHMTFGRLVSSNKFLGVWGNRNASRFRRILHTRLGELEIIHAKPPSRHAGSSLTGRRLTAAERRDLERTFAGNT
;
A
#
# COMPACT_ATOMS: atom_id res chain seq x y z
N MET A 1 36.10 -16.97 7.85
CA MET A 1 35.24 -18.10 7.42
C MET A 1 33.93 -18.01 8.19
N GLY A 2 32.79 -18.11 7.50
CA GLY A 2 31.47 -18.40 8.08
C GLY A 2 30.60 -17.23 8.50
N TRP A 3 29.97 -16.52 7.55
CA TRP A 3 28.75 -15.77 7.86
C TRP A 3 27.56 -16.73 7.81
N ASN A 4 26.96 -16.95 8.97
CA ASN A 4 25.86 -17.87 9.15
C ASN A 4 24.55 -17.25 8.66
N VAL A 5 23.82 -18.06 7.89
CA VAL A 5 22.51 -17.81 7.32
C VAL A 5 21.48 -17.75 8.44
N ILE A 6 20.76 -16.63 8.61
CA ILE A 6 19.51 -16.60 9.38
C ILE A 6 18.45 -15.79 8.64
N SER A 7 17.62 -16.50 7.90
CA SER A 7 16.18 -16.29 7.86
C SER A 7 15.59 -17.70 7.77
N PRO A 8 14.64 -18.07 8.65
CA PRO A 8 13.25 -17.69 8.40
C PRO A 8 12.45 -17.44 9.68
N LEU A 9 11.16 -17.08 9.52
CA LEU A 9 10.10 -17.09 10.55
C LEU A 9 9.93 -15.80 11.38
N PHE A 10 9.41 -14.74 10.75
CA PHE A 10 8.51 -13.81 11.45
C PHE A 10 7.08 -14.34 11.34
N LEU A 11 6.79 -15.44 12.05
CA LEU A 11 5.44 -15.88 12.36
C LEU A 11 5.05 -15.28 13.72
N GLY A 12 4.95 -13.95 13.77
CA GLY A 12 4.59 -13.22 14.97
C GLY A 12 3.10 -12.89 14.95
N LYS A 13 2.33 -13.50 15.85
CA LYS A 13 0.99 -13.01 16.24
C LYS A 13 1.07 -11.49 16.41
N ILE A 14 0.19 -10.76 15.72
CA ILE A 14 0.05 -9.31 15.91
C ILE A 14 -0.27 -9.10 17.40
N PRO A 15 0.59 -8.39 18.16
CA PRO A 15 0.33 -8.18 19.58
C PRO A 15 -0.97 -7.39 19.75
N ALA A 16 -1.81 -7.84 20.69
CA ALA A 16 -3.14 -7.29 20.98
C ALA A 16 -3.15 -5.76 21.22
N GLY A 17 -2.00 -5.15 21.56
CA GLY A 17 -1.84 -3.71 21.68
C GLY A 17 -1.98 -2.90 20.38
N ILE A 18 -1.76 -3.50 19.20
CA ILE A 18 -1.91 -2.80 17.91
C ILE A 18 -3.40 -2.57 17.56
N HIS A 19 -4.30 -3.43 18.05
CA HIS A 19 -5.74 -3.24 17.85
C HIS A 19 -6.31 -2.09 18.72
N ALA A 20 -5.74 -1.86 19.91
CA ALA A 20 -6.26 -0.86 20.85
C ALA A 20 -5.89 0.59 20.47
N LEU A 21 -4.71 0.82 19.88
CA LEU A 21 -4.32 2.17 19.41
C LEU A 21 -5.10 2.61 18.15
N ARG A 22 -5.72 1.67 17.44
CA ARG A 22 -6.41 1.91 16.16
C ARG A 22 -7.80 2.52 16.31
N GLN A 23 -8.39 2.50 17.51
CA GLN A 23 -9.73 3.03 17.74
C GLN A 23 -9.80 4.55 17.89
N ALA A 24 -8.67 5.25 18.04
CA ALA A 24 -8.65 6.69 18.30
C ALA A 24 -8.68 7.57 17.03
N GLU A 25 -8.28 7.07 15.85
CA GLU A 25 -8.05 7.92 14.66
C GLU A 25 -9.11 7.78 13.55
N GLY A 26 -10.17 7.00 13.78
CA GLY A 26 -11.21 6.76 12.78
C GLY A 26 -10.75 5.83 11.63
N PRO A 27 -11.59 5.62 10.62
CA PRO A 27 -11.28 4.73 9.49
C PRO A 27 -10.07 5.24 8.68
N PRO A 28 -9.21 4.35 8.14
CA PRO A 28 -8.11 4.73 7.27
C PRO A 28 -8.56 5.60 6.08
N LYS A 29 -7.91 6.76 5.95
CA LYS A 29 -8.16 7.72 4.88
C LYS A 29 -7.52 7.30 3.56
N VAL A 30 -8.30 7.36 2.50
CA VAL A 30 -7.90 7.06 1.12
C VAL A 30 -8.28 8.23 0.20
N TYR A 31 -7.28 8.78 -0.46
CA TYR A 31 -7.38 9.94 -1.34
C TYR A 31 -7.55 9.49 -2.78
N VAL A 32 -8.63 9.91 -3.43
CA VAL A 32 -8.92 9.65 -4.86
C VAL A 32 -8.93 10.98 -5.60
N PHE A 33 -8.10 11.11 -6.64
CA PHE A 33 -7.93 12.36 -7.38
C PHE A 33 -7.52 12.09 -8.83
N ARG A 34 -7.60 13.11 -9.69
CA ARG A 34 -6.97 13.07 -11.02
C ARG A 34 -5.56 13.63 -10.91
N ASN A 35 -4.58 12.88 -11.41
CA ASN A 35 -3.20 13.35 -11.47
C ASN A 35 -3.01 14.38 -12.60
N TRP A 36 -1.79 14.92 -12.74
CA TRP A 36 -1.46 15.93 -13.75
C TRP A 36 -1.59 15.42 -15.21
N GLN A 37 -1.63 14.10 -15.42
CA GLN A 37 -1.89 13.46 -16.72
C GLN A 37 -3.38 13.17 -16.95
N GLY A 38 -4.27 13.63 -16.04
CA GLY A 38 -5.71 13.38 -16.11
C GLY A 38 -6.15 11.97 -15.69
N ALA A 39 -5.21 11.10 -15.30
CA ALA A 39 -5.51 9.74 -14.87
C ALA A 39 -6.02 9.69 -13.42
N VAL A 40 -7.00 8.82 -13.15
CA VAL A 40 -7.46 8.55 -11.79
C VAL A 40 -6.32 7.92 -10.99
N SER A 41 -6.02 8.51 -9.84
CA SER A 41 -5.02 8.06 -8.89
C SER A 41 -5.65 7.87 -7.53
N ILE A 42 -5.11 6.92 -6.77
CA ILE A 42 -5.51 6.66 -5.40
C ILE A 42 -4.26 6.58 -4.51
N ALA A 43 -4.34 7.11 -3.29
CA ALA A 43 -3.25 7.03 -2.31
C ALA A 43 -3.79 6.91 -0.89
N ALA A 44 -3.02 6.27 -0.01
CA ALA A 44 -3.31 6.16 1.42
C ALA A 44 -2.03 6.38 2.23
N ALA A 45 -2.16 6.53 3.55
CA ALA A 45 -1.00 6.65 4.44
C ALA A 45 -0.06 5.45 4.25
N GLY A 46 1.25 5.70 4.25
CA GLY A 46 2.26 4.70 3.92
C GLY A 46 2.20 3.49 4.84
N GLU A 47 1.92 3.70 6.12
CA GLU A 47 1.72 2.64 7.12
C GLU A 47 0.57 1.70 6.78
N HIS A 48 -0.60 2.23 6.38
CA HIS A 48 -1.76 1.45 5.95
C HIS A 48 -1.46 0.63 4.69
N VAL A 49 -0.69 1.22 3.76
CA VAL A 49 -0.28 0.51 2.54
C VAL A 49 0.75 -0.57 2.85
N ILE A 50 1.72 -0.32 3.73
CA ILE A 50 2.68 -1.33 4.17
C ILE A 50 1.98 -2.45 4.94
N GLN A 51 1.01 -2.13 5.79
CA GLN A 51 0.19 -3.13 6.48
C GLN A 51 -0.58 -4.02 5.51
N ALA A 52 -1.11 -3.46 4.41
CA ALA A 52 -1.89 -4.22 3.43
C ALA A 52 -1.04 -5.03 2.43
N PHE A 53 0.15 -4.54 2.06
CA PHE A 53 1.00 -5.13 1.01
C PHE A 53 2.32 -5.72 1.52
N GLY A 54 2.64 -5.55 2.80
CA GLY A 54 3.88 -5.98 3.45
C GLY A 54 5.09 -5.07 3.20
N SER A 55 5.22 -4.49 2.01
CA SER A 55 6.30 -3.54 1.70
C SER A 55 5.99 -2.65 0.49
N VAL A 56 6.76 -1.56 0.34
CA VAL A 56 6.72 -0.69 -0.86
C VAL A 56 7.17 -1.45 -2.12
N ALA A 57 8.15 -2.36 -1.98
CA ALA A 57 8.61 -3.18 -3.08
C ALA A 57 7.49 -4.13 -3.58
N ALA A 58 6.76 -4.77 -2.66
CA ALA A 58 5.63 -5.63 -3.00
C ALA A 58 4.49 -4.85 -3.66
N LEU A 59 4.16 -3.65 -3.16
CA LEU A 59 3.22 -2.73 -3.81
C LEU A 59 3.65 -2.44 -5.25
N SER A 60 4.89 -1.99 -5.43
CA SER A 60 5.44 -1.61 -6.73
C SER A 60 5.45 -2.79 -7.69
N HIS A 61 5.81 -3.98 -7.22
CA HIS A 61 5.78 -5.21 -7.99
C HIS A 61 4.35 -5.56 -8.43
N TYR A 62 3.38 -5.52 -7.51
CA TYR A 62 1.98 -5.87 -7.80
C TYR A 62 1.34 -4.97 -8.87
N PHE A 63 1.59 -3.66 -8.79
CA PHE A 63 0.97 -2.65 -9.68
C PHE A 63 1.83 -2.26 -10.88
N GLY A 64 3.09 -2.71 -10.97
CA GLY A 64 4.03 -2.30 -12.02
C GLY A 64 4.62 -0.90 -11.80
N GLY A 65 4.63 -0.44 -10.55
CA GLY A 65 5.02 0.90 -10.15
C GLY A 65 4.16 1.44 -9.00
N HIS A 66 4.57 2.56 -8.41
CA HIS A 66 3.84 3.23 -7.34
C HIS A 66 4.11 4.74 -7.33
N MET A 67 3.22 5.49 -6.68
CA MET A 67 3.35 6.91 -6.40
C MET A 67 3.77 7.11 -4.96
N THR A 68 4.58 8.13 -4.71
CA THR A 68 4.95 8.60 -3.38
C THR A 68 4.55 10.06 -3.22
N PHE A 69 4.02 10.41 -2.07
CA PHE A 69 3.65 11.77 -1.71
C PHE A 69 4.26 12.11 -0.34
N GLY A 70 4.88 13.28 -0.21
CA GLY A 70 5.66 13.66 0.98
C GLY A 70 7.13 13.23 0.90
N ARG A 71 7.93 13.65 1.88
CA ARG A 71 9.35 13.27 1.98
C ARG A 71 9.50 11.95 2.74
N LEU A 72 10.50 11.15 2.37
CA LEU A 72 10.77 9.85 2.98
C LEU A 72 11.03 9.91 4.50
N VAL A 73 11.50 11.05 5.00
CA VAL A 73 11.86 11.30 6.41
C VAL A 73 10.70 11.83 7.26
N SER A 74 9.55 12.17 6.67
CA SER A 74 8.39 12.70 7.41
C SER A 74 7.31 11.66 7.59
N SER A 75 6.64 11.69 8.75
CA SER A 75 5.42 10.92 9.07
C SER A 75 4.30 11.08 8.05
N ASN A 76 4.28 12.15 7.26
CA ASN A 76 3.26 12.43 6.23
C ASN A 76 3.57 11.78 4.87
N LYS A 77 3.91 10.49 4.86
CA LYS A 77 4.19 9.74 3.63
C LYS A 77 2.93 9.04 3.14
N PHE A 78 2.49 9.33 1.92
CA PHE A 78 1.42 8.57 1.26
C PHE A 78 1.98 7.75 0.10
N LEU A 79 1.38 6.57 -0.09
CA LEU A 79 1.69 5.64 -1.17
C LEU A 79 0.45 5.42 -2.00
N GLY A 80 0.62 5.36 -3.31
CA GLY A 80 -0.51 5.28 -4.23
C GLY A 80 -0.20 4.63 -5.56
N VAL A 81 -1.23 4.57 -6.40
CA VAL A 81 -1.18 4.00 -7.75
C VAL A 81 -2.00 4.86 -8.71
N TRP A 82 -1.70 4.79 -10.00
CA TRP A 82 -2.45 5.46 -11.05
C TRP A 82 -3.21 4.47 -11.95
N GLY A 83 -4.25 4.97 -12.60
CA GLY A 83 -5.14 4.24 -13.49
C GLY A 83 -6.38 3.71 -12.77
N ASN A 84 -7.55 3.84 -13.42
CA ASN A 84 -8.84 3.51 -12.82
C ASN A 84 -8.93 2.04 -12.34
N ARG A 85 -8.37 1.11 -13.12
CA ARG A 85 -8.32 -0.33 -12.78
C ARG A 85 -7.45 -0.59 -11.54
N ASN A 86 -6.29 0.06 -11.46
CA ASN A 86 -5.40 -0.06 -10.32
C ASN A 86 -6.02 0.59 -9.08
N ALA A 87 -6.66 1.75 -9.24
CA ALA A 87 -7.33 2.43 -8.15
C ALA A 87 -8.44 1.58 -7.51
N SER A 88 -9.28 0.95 -8.35
CA SER A 88 -10.33 0.03 -7.89
C SER A 88 -9.76 -1.17 -7.14
N ARG A 89 -8.68 -1.77 -7.66
CA ARG A 89 -8.02 -2.93 -7.00
C ARG A 89 -7.36 -2.53 -5.68
N PHE A 90 -6.64 -1.42 -5.68
CA PHE A 90 -5.97 -0.89 -4.49
C PHE A 90 -6.98 -0.63 -3.37
N ARG A 91 -8.09 0.05 -3.68
CA ARG A 91 -9.20 0.25 -2.74
C ARG A 91 -9.74 -1.07 -2.20
N ARG A 92 -9.99 -2.05 -3.08
CA ARG A 92 -10.50 -3.37 -2.68
C ARG A 92 -9.54 -4.06 -1.70
N ILE A 93 -8.24 -4.07 -2.00
CA ILE A 93 -7.24 -4.71 -1.13
C ILE A 93 -7.15 -4.00 0.22
N LEU A 94 -7.10 -2.67 0.23
CA LEU A 94 -7.11 -1.91 1.49
C LEU A 94 -8.36 -2.20 2.30
N HIS A 95 -9.54 -2.20 1.68
CA HIS A 95 -10.80 -2.45 2.36
C HIS A 95 -10.83 -3.87 2.98
N THR A 96 -10.41 -4.87 2.22
CA THR A 96 -10.34 -6.26 2.71
C THR A 96 -9.37 -6.42 3.88
N ARG A 97 -8.26 -5.67 3.92
CA ARG A 97 -7.21 -5.81 4.94
C ARG A 97 -7.40 -4.93 6.16
N LEU A 98 -7.94 -3.73 5.95
CA LEU A 98 -7.97 -2.68 6.94
C LEU A 98 -9.37 -2.42 7.49
N GLY A 99 -10.42 -2.93 6.82
CA GLY A 99 -11.81 -2.67 7.14
C GLY A 99 -12.37 -1.47 6.37
N GLU A 100 -13.32 -0.78 6.99
CA GLU A 100 -13.95 0.41 6.42
C GLU A 100 -12.91 1.49 6.10
N LEU A 101 -13.11 2.20 4.98
CA LEU A 101 -12.19 3.24 4.49
C LEU A 101 -12.93 4.56 4.34
N GLU A 102 -12.32 5.65 4.80
CA GLU A 102 -12.80 7.01 4.51
C GLU A 102 -12.29 7.46 3.13
N ILE A 103 -13.19 7.80 2.22
CA ILE A 103 -12.82 8.20 0.85
C ILE A 103 -12.85 9.71 0.74
N ILE A 104 -11.69 10.28 0.45
CA ILE A 104 -11.49 11.72 0.28
C ILE A 104 -11.23 12.00 -1.19
N HIS A 105 -12.10 12.78 -1.82
CA HIS A 105 -11.95 13.20 -3.22
C HIS A 105 -11.04 14.42 -3.37
N ALA A 106 -9.77 14.27 -2.96
CA ALA A 106 -8.76 15.30 -3.06
C ALA A 106 -7.36 14.69 -3.19
N LYS A 107 -6.37 15.51 -3.56
CA LYS A 107 -4.96 15.11 -3.53
C LYS A 107 -4.50 14.96 -2.07
N PRO A 108 -3.61 13.99 -1.73
CA PRO A 108 -3.04 13.90 -0.40
C PRO A 108 -2.36 15.22 0.03
N PRO A 109 -2.48 15.63 1.30
CA PRO A 109 -1.90 16.87 1.82
C PRO A 109 -0.37 16.77 1.88
N SER A 110 0.28 17.00 0.74
CA SER A 110 1.73 16.91 0.60
C SER A 110 2.25 17.89 -0.44
N ARG A 111 3.43 18.47 -0.17
CA ARG A 111 4.09 19.42 -1.07
C ARG A 111 4.96 18.75 -2.14
N HIS A 112 5.27 17.47 -1.99
CA HIS A 112 6.16 16.73 -2.88
C HIS A 112 5.47 15.47 -3.39
N ALA A 113 5.67 15.16 -4.67
CA ALA A 113 5.17 13.94 -5.29
C ALA A 113 6.28 13.31 -6.15
N GLY A 114 6.39 11.98 -6.11
CA GLY A 114 7.26 11.18 -6.95
C GLY A 114 6.52 9.96 -7.50
N SER A 115 7.11 9.32 -8.50
CA SER A 115 6.59 8.08 -9.08
C SER A 115 7.73 7.15 -9.46
N SER A 116 7.53 5.86 -9.25
CA SER A 116 8.44 4.79 -9.68
C SER A 116 7.73 3.85 -10.63
N LEU A 117 8.40 3.46 -11.71
CA LEU A 117 7.96 2.47 -12.69
C LEU A 117 8.92 1.28 -12.65
N THR A 118 8.40 0.06 -12.60
CA THR A 118 9.23 -1.16 -12.58
C THR A 118 9.37 -1.81 -13.96
N GLY A 119 8.80 -1.21 -15.01
CA GLY A 119 8.90 -1.66 -16.41
C GLY A 119 8.14 -2.95 -16.75
N ARG A 120 8.00 -3.87 -15.80
CA ARG A 120 7.27 -5.14 -15.95
C ARG A 120 5.89 -5.07 -15.28
N ARG A 121 4.84 -5.37 -16.06
CA ARG A 121 3.49 -5.59 -15.54
C ARG A 121 3.28 -7.07 -15.25
N LEU A 122 2.79 -7.40 -14.06
CA LEU A 122 2.35 -8.76 -13.76
C LEU A 122 1.13 -9.16 -14.60
N THR A 123 1.16 -10.39 -15.09
CA THR A 123 0.00 -11.07 -15.68
C THR A 123 -1.11 -11.27 -14.64
N ALA A 124 -2.30 -11.68 -15.09
CA ALA A 124 -3.42 -11.96 -14.19
C ALA A 124 -3.19 -13.22 -13.33
N ALA A 125 -2.37 -14.17 -13.79
CA ALA A 125 -2.03 -15.38 -13.04
C ALA A 125 -1.04 -15.05 -11.91
N GLU A 126 0.11 -14.46 -12.24
CA GLU A 126 1.13 -14.05 -11.26
C GLU A 126 0.54 -13.16 -10.15
N ARG A 127 -0.41 -12.29 -10.51
CA ARG A 127 -1.10 -11.42 -9.55
C ARG A 127 -1.98 -12.21 -8.59
N ARG A 128 -2.73 -13.21 -9.08
CA ARG A 128 -3.58 -14.06 -8.22
C ARG A 128 -2.74 -14.88 -7.25
N ASP A 129 -1.59 -15.38 -7.69
CA ASP A 129 -0.68 -16.12 -6.83
C ASP A 129 -0.13 -15.21 -5.72
N LEU A 130 0.24 -13.96 -6.06
CA LEU A 130 0.69 -12.99 -5.07
C LEU A 130 -0.42 -12.63 -4.06
N GLU A 131 -1.68 -12.50 -4.51
CA GLU A 131 -2.82 -12.26 -3.62
C GLU A 131 -3.04 -13.40 -2.63
N ARG A 132 -2.83 -14.65 -3.06
CA ARG A 132 -2.87 -15.82 -2.15
C ARG A 132 -1.75 -15.76 -1.12
N THR A 133 -0.54 -15.38 -1.50
CA THR A 133 0.57 -15.19 -0.56
C THR A 133 0.26 -14.11 0.47
N PHE A 134 -0.38 -13.01 0.06
CA PHE A 134 -0.83 -12.01 1.02
C PHE A 134 -1.90 -12.59 1.97
N ALA A 135 -2.79 -13.46 1.50
CA ALA A 135 -3.89 -14.02 2.28
C ALA A 135 -3.45 -15.11 3.28
N GLY A 136 -2.42 -15.88 2.95
CA GLY A 136 -1.92 -17.01 3.76
C GLY A 136 -1.07 -16.64 4.99
N ASN A 137 -0.77 -15.36 5.21
CA ASN A 137 -0.04 -14.87 6.39
C ASN A 137 -0.96 -14.35 7.51
N THR A 138 -2.22 -14.79 7.54
CA THR A 138 -3.21 -14.44 8.57
C THR A 138 -3.34 -15.60 9.55
#